data_AF-A0A949DIR6-F1
#
_entry.id   AF-A0A949DIR6-F1
#
_cell.length_a   1.000
_cell.length_b   1.000
_cell.length_c   1.000
_cell.angle_alpha   90.00
_cell.angle_beta   90.00
_cell.angle_gamma   90.00
#
_symmetry.space_group_name_H-M   'P 1'
#
loop_
_entity.id
_entity.type
_entity.pdbx_description
1 polymer ?
#
loop_
_entity_poly.entity_id
_entity_poly.type
_entity_poly.pdbx_seq_one_letter_code
_entity_poly.pdbx_strand_id
1 'polypeptide(L)' 'KLFVSTSTGTYHLASLVGCPTMTFFADTLFASAKRWKGVGDEKLQQWFMIPLAREERNTLFIKVRKNIIEF' A
#
# COMPACT_ATOMS: atom_id res chain seq x y z
N LYS A 1 -14.84 5.31 0.16
CA LYS A 1 -13.77 6.25 -0.27
C LYS A 1 -12.43 5.63 0.12
N LEU A 2 -11.45 5.60 -0.80
CA LEU A 2 -10.14 4.96 -0.63
C LEU A 2 -9.04 6.01 -0.56
N PHE A 3 -8.11 5.89 0.39
CA PHE A 3 -6.93 6.76 0.50
C PHE A 3 -5.71 6.06 -0.10
N VAL A 4 -5.20 6.59 -1.23
CA VAL A 4 -4.04 6.02 -1.94
C VAL A 4 -2.79 6.84 -1.61
N SER A 5 -1.72 6.19 -1.17
CA SER A 5 -0.51 6.89 -0.72
C SER A 5 0.76 6.03 -0.80
N THR A 6 1.90 6.64 -0.55
CA THR A 6 3.15 5.94 -0.21
C THR A 6 3.34 5.92 1.31
N SER A 7 4.38 5.24 1.79
CA SER A 7 4.73 5.17 3.22
C SER A 7 5.08 6.55 3.83
N THR A 8 4.06 7.30 4.24
CA THR A 8 4.18 8.65 4.84
C THR A 8 3.39 8.76 6.14
N GLY A 9 3.60 9.84 6.91
CA GLY A 9 2.87 10.07 8.16
C GLY A 9 1.34 10.15 7.99
N THR A 10 0.85 10.72 6.88
CA THR A 10 -0.58 10.87 6.62
C THR A 10 -1.28 9.54 6.39
N TYR A 11 -0.58 8.56 5.80
CA TYR A 11 -1.04 7.18 5.72
C TYR A 11 -1.35 6.60 7.10
N HIS A 12 -0.47 6.80 8.09
CA HIS A 12 -0.69 6.28 9.44
C HIS A 12 -1.94 6.89 10.09
N LEU A 13 -2.19 8.19 9.89
CA LEU A 13 -3.40 8.85 10.37
C LEU A 13 -4.66 8.28 9.70
N ALA A 14 -4.64 8.11 8.37
CA ALA A 14 -5.75 7.52 7.64
C ALA A 14 -6.07 6.10 8.14
N SER A 15 -5.04 5.28 8.36
CA SER A 15 -5.17 3.94 8.91
C SER A 15 -5.81 3.95 10.31
N LEU A 16 -5.36 4.85 11.19
CA LEU A 16 -5.85 4.95 12.58
C LEU A 16 -7.32 5.36 12.68
N VAL A 17 -7.83 6.19 11.76
CA VAL A 17 -9.22 6.66 11.79
C VAL A 17 -10.19 5.74 11.03
N GLY A 18 -9.77 4.52 10.69
CA GLY A 18 -10.61 3.56 9.98
C GLY A 18 -10.87 3.92 8.51
N CYS A 19 -10.00 4.74 7.90
CA CYS A 19 -10.07 4.98 6.47
C CYS A 19 -9.53 3.75 5.71
N PRO A 20 -10.23 3.26 4.67
CA PRO A 20 -9.65 2.30 3.74
C PRO A 20 -8.41 2.88 3.07
N THR A 21 -7.29 2.17 3.13
CA THR A 21 -6.03 2.62 2.53
C THR A 21 -5.48 1.64 1.51
N MET A 22 -4.79 2.20 0.52
CA MET A 22 -3.94 1.48 -0.41
C MET A 22 -2.57 2.16 -0.41
N THR A 23 -1.57 1.47 0.14
CA THR A 23 -0.25 2.06 0.42
C THR A 23 0.86 1.28 -0.26
N PHE A 24 1.73 2.03 -0.94
CA PHE A 24 2.88 1.49 -1.64
C PHE A 24 4.17 1.71 -0.84
N PHE A 25 4.89 0.61 -0.62
CA PHE A 25 6.19 0.54 0.04
C PHE A 25 7.26 0.16 -0.98
N ALA A 26 8.51 0.51 -0.70
CA ALA A 26 9.63 -0.05 -1.45
C ALA A 26 9.90 -1.49 -0.97
N ASP A 27 10.34 -2.36 -1.88
CA ASP A 27 10.67 -3.74 -1.54
C ASP A 27 12.10 -3.87 -0.98
N THR A 28 12.32 -3.26 0.18
CA THR A 28 13.58 -3.33 0.94
C THR A 28 13.30 -3.58 2.42
N LEU A 29 14.30 -4.11 3.16
CA LEU A 29 14.15 -4.36 4.60
C LEU A 29 13.75 -3.10 5.38
N PHE A 30 14.35 -1.96 5.06
CA PHE A 30 14.10 -0.71 5.78
C PHE A 30 12.75 -0.08 5.45
N ALA A 31 12.33 -0.10 4.18
CA ALA A 31 11.18 0.67 3.70
C ALA A 31 9.94 -0.18 3.38
N SER A 32 9.87 -1.42 3.89
CA SER A 32 8.75 -2.34 3.68
C SER A 32 7.63 -2.19 4.71
N ALA A 33 6.45 -2.69 4.35
CA ALA A 33 5.30 -2.82 5.25
C ALA A 33 5.60 -3.67 6.50
N LYS A 34 6.58 -4.59 6.45
CA LYS A 34 6.99 -5.36 7.63
C LYS A 34 7.42 -4.46 8.80
N ARG A 35 7.96 -3.27 8.50
CA ARG A 35 8.41 -2.29 9.49
C ARG A 35 7.43 -1.13 9.65
N TRP A 36 6.84 -0.65 8.56
CA TRP A 36 6.09 0.61 8.52
C TRP A 36 4.59 0.44 8.22
N LYS A 37 4.03 -0.78 8.28
CA LYS A 37 2.58 -0.91 8.18
C LYS A 37 1.90 -0.16 9.33
N GLY A 38 0.77 0.46 9.01
CA GLY A 38 -0.13 1.09 9.96
C GLY A 38 -0.76 0.08 10.91
N VAL A 39 -1.26 0.58 12.03
CA VAL A 39 -1.78 -0.21 13.15
C VAL A 39 -3.32 -0.18 13.27
N GLY A 40 -4.01 0.36 12.26
CA GLY A 40 -5.48 0.33 12.18
C GLY A 40 -6.02 -1.06 11.80
N ASP A 41 -7.33 -1.14 11.52
CA ASP A 41 -7.97 -2.41 11.11
C ASP A 41 -7.41 -2.90 9.77
N GLU A 42 -6.67 -4.02 9.80
CA GLU A 42 -6.02 -4.63 8.65
C GLU A 42 -7.00 -4.97 7.52
N LYS A 43 -8.29 -5.21 7.81
CA LYS A 43 -9.32 -5.46 6.79
C LYS A 43 -9.54 -4.27 5.86
N LEU A 44 -9.19 -3.07 6.33
CA LEU A 44 -9.30 -1.82 5.60
C LEU A 44 -7.97 -1.39 4.98
N GLN A 45 -6.87 -2.11 5.22
CA GLN A 45 -5.54 -1.70 4.75
C GLN A 45 -5.02 -2.63 3.65
N GLN A 46 -4.50 -2.05 2.58
CA GLN A 46 -3.83 -2.78 1.51
C GLN A 46 -2.40 -2.28 1.37
N TRP A 47 -1.44 -3.21 1.39
CA TRP A 47 -0.01 -2.90 1.29
C TRP A 47 0.61 -3.59 0.09
N PHE A 48 1.26 -2.80 -0.76
CA PHE A 48 1.97 -3.28 -1.93
C PHE A 48 3.45 -2.94 -1.79
N MET A 49 4.30 -3.94 -1.96
CA MET A 49 5.75 -3.78 -1.98
C MET A 49 6.14 -3.68 -3.45
N ILE A 50 6.71 -2.55 -3.86
CA ILE A 50 7.10 -2.30 -5.25
C ILE A 50 8.46 -2.96 -5.49
N PRO A 51 8.53 -4.00 -6.36
CA PRO A 51 9.78 -4.67 -6.68
C PRO A 51 10.76 -3.74 -7.41
N LEU A 52 12.04 -3.98 -7.19
CA LEU A 52 13.11 -3.28 -7.91
C LEU A 52 13.17 -3.73 -9.39
N ALA A 53 12.95 -5.02 -9.63
CA ALA A 53 12.91 -5.60 -10.96
C ALA A 53 11.77 -5.00 -11.80
N ARG A 54 12.09 -4.58 -13.03
CA ARG A 54 11.15 -3.86 -13.92
C ARG A 54 9.93 -4.71 -14.28
N GLU A 55 10.15 -5.96 -14.66
CA GLU A 55 9.06 -6.85 -15.10
C GLU A 55 8.08 -7.15 -13.96
N GLU A 56 8.60 -7.51 -12.78
CA GLU A 56 7.76 -7.75 -11.59
C GLU A 56 6.97 -6.51 -11.17
N ARG A 57 7.59 -5.33 -11.25
CA ARG A 57 6.92 -4.05 -10.99
C ARG A 57 5.80 -3.78 -11.99
N ASN A 58 6.01 -4.07 -13.28
CA ASN A 58 4.96 -3.91 -14.29
C ASN A 58 3.78 -4.87 -14.01
N THR A 59 4.06 -6.13 -13.67
CA THR A 59 3.04 -7.12 -13.30
C THR A 59 2.23 -6.66 -12.08
N LEU A 60 2.90 -6.13 -11.05
CA LEU A 60 2.23 -5.54 -9.88
C LEU A 60 1.29 -4.40 -10.28
N PHE A 61 1.74 -3.45 -11.08
CA PHE A 61 0.93 -2.31 -11.48
C PHE A 61 -0.28 -2.70 -12.33
N ILE A 62 -0.15 -3.70 -13.22
CA ILE A 62 -1.29 -4.24 -13.96
C ILE A 62 -2.33 -4.84 -12.99
N LYS A 63 -1.89 -5.61 -11.99
CA LYS A 63 -2.77 -6.20 -10.98
C LYS A 63 -3.49 -5.13 -10.15
N VAL A 64 -2.75 -4.15 -9.64
CA VAL A 64 -3.29 -3.05 -8.82
C VAL A 64 -4.30 -2.23 -9.62
N ARG A 65 -4.00 -1.93 -10.90
CA ARG A 65 -4.92 -1.18 -11.77
C ARG A 65 -6.27 -1.90 -11.93
N LYS A 66 -6.26 -3.23 -12.08
CA LYS A 66 -7.51 -4.01 -12.13
C LYS A 66 -8.32 -3.87 -10.84
N ASN A 67 -7.67 -4.02 -9.68
CA ASN A 67 -8.32 -3.89 -8.38
C ASN A 67 -8.95 -2.51 -8.16
N ILE A 68 -8.32 -1.42 -8.64
CA ILE A 68 -8.86 -0.06 -8.49
C ILE A 68 -10.11 0.14 -9.37
N ILE A 69 -10.15 -0.45 -10.56
CA ILE A 69 -11.31 -0.33 -11.47
C ILE A 69 -12.54 -1.06 -10.89
N GLU A 70 -12.31 -2.09 -10.09
CA GLU A 70 -13.36 -2.90 -9.44
C GLU A 70 -13.83 -2.34 -8.09
N PHE A 71 -13.19 -1.30 -7.56
CA PHE A 71 -13.46 -0.71 -6.23
C PHE A 71 -14.37 0.52 -6.30
#